data_AF-A0A820QW94-F1
#
_entry.id   AF-A0A820QW94-F1
#
_cell.length_a   1.000
_cell.length_b   1.000
_cell.length_c   1.000
_cell.angle_alpha   90.00
_cell.angle_beta   90.00
_cell.angle_gamma   90.00
#
_symmetry.space_group_name_H-M   'P 1'
#
loop_
_entity.id
_entity.type
_entity.pdbx_description
1 polymer ?
#
loop_
_entity_poly.entity_id
_entity_poly.type
_entity_poly.pdbx_seq_one_letter_code
_entity_poly.pdbx_strand_id
1 'polypeptide(L)'
;AKFYHTRATATRDTWLSRVSNFYFLGGTPYPYLPVTVIEGAGENRLSNVKKIFYGLQIIYEHQLAMPIQERQKWFYIAGCDTFVNVEHVLKRLDPFDATQPLLIGGHSGREKCLNTIAEKIHPVTFPSGGAGFLLSAKLLELMQPHLSNYVENVWPKGSESSDVALTCLAWTLGVKVTEVTGFWAFSPITTLHQDGRKIPYERWDNAVVDLVWVHPHFQSGK
;
A
#
# COMPACT_ATOMS: atom_id res chain seq x y z
N ALA A 1 5.68 -14.22 10.90
CA ALA A 1 6.89 -15.03 11.14
C ALA A 1 7.28 -15.94 9.97
N LYS A 2 6.47 -16.95 9.56
CA LYS A 2 6.84 -17.92 8.49
C LYS A 2 7.30 -17.27 7.17
N PHE A 3 6.70 -16.15 6.78
CA PHE A 3 7.04 -15.47 5.52
C PHE A 3 8.23 -14.53 5.61
N TYR A 4 8.79 -14.28 6.80
CA TYR A 4 10.01 -13.47 6.90
C TYR A 4 11.20 -14.14 6.23
N HIS A 5 11.44 -15.42 6.53
CA HIS A 5 12.59 -16.16 6.01
C HIS A 5 12.47 -16.55 4.53
N THR A 6 11.29 -16.44 3.94
CA THR A 6 11.02 -16.88 2.57
C THR A 6 10.70 -15.70 1.67
N ARG A 7 9.50 -15.15 1.79
CA ARG A 7 8.99 -14.11 0.90
C ARG A 7 9.68 -12.77 1.14
N ALA A 8 9.71 -12.29 2.38
CA ALA A 8 10.26 -10.96 2.68
C ALA A 8 11.77 -10.85 2.44
N THR A 9 12.55 -11.89 2.77
CA THR A 9 13.97 -11.97 2.39
C THR A 9 14.16 -12.05 0.87
N ALA A 10 13.34 -12.82 0.15
CA ALA A 10 13.40 -12.83 -1.31
C ALA A 10 13.09 -11.45 -1.90
N THR A 11 12.13 -10.71 -1.35
CA THR A 11 11.87 -9.31 -1.75
C THR A 11 13.10 -8.42 -1.54
N ARG A 12 13.71 -8.47 -0.33
CA ARG A 12 14.96 -7.75 0.00
C ARG A 12 16.07 -8.06 -1.01
N ASP A 13 16.29 -9.35 -1.27
CA ASP A 13 17.42 -9.83 -2.08
C ASP A 13 17.21 -9.63 -3.59
N THR A 14 15.99 -9.30 -4.02
CA THR A 14 15.65 -9.09 -5.43
C THR A 14 15.36 -7.63 -5.70
N TRP A 15 14.10 -7.27 -5.95
CA TRP A 15 13.78 -5.96 -6.49
C TRP A 15 14.00 -4.83 -5.49
N LEU A 16 13.86 -5.11 -4.19
CA LEU A 16 14.03 -4.11 -3.14
C LEU A 16 15.50 -3.73 -2.91
N SER A 17 16.46 -4.58 -3.31
CA SER A 17 17.89 -4.24 -3.26
C SER A 17 18.27 -2.99 -4.07
N ARG A 18 17.41 -2.59 -5.01
CA ARG A 18 17.56 -1.41 -5.88
C ARG A 18 16.90 -0.15 -5.30
N VAL A 19 16.36 -0.24 -4.08
CA VAL A 19 15.60 0.80 -3.42
C VAL A 19 16.34 1.22 -2.16
N SER A 20 16.53 2.52 -1.98
CA SER A 20 17.24 3.07 -0.83
C SER A 20 16.38 3.18 0.44
N ASN A 21 15.07 3.39 0.30
CA ASN A 21 14.16 3.60 1.43
C ASN A 21 12.98 2.63 1.39
N PHE A 22 12.85 1.84 2.45
CA PHE A 22 11.77 0.87 2.56
C PHE A 22 11.47 0.53 4.02
N TYR A 23 10.25 0.03 4.23
CA TYR A 23 9.77 -0.40 5.54
C TYR A 23 9.12 -1.76 5.44
N PHE A 24 9.67 -2.74 6.15
CA PHE A 24 8.96 -4.00 6.42
C PHE A 24 8.07 -3.79 7.65
N LEU A 25 6.76 -3.82 7.48
CA LEU A 25 5.79 -3.65 8.57
C LEU A 25 5.39 -5.02 9.13
N GLY A 26 5.61 -5.23 10.42
CA GLY A 26 5.38 -6.51 11.09
C GLY A 26 4.91 -6.35 12.52
N GLY A 27 4.35 -7.40 13.12
CA GLY A 27 3.95 -7.45 14.53
C GLY A 27 5.06 -7.94 15.48
N THR A 28 6.11 -8.54 14.94
CA THR A 28 7.22 -9.10 15.71
C THR A 28 8.55 -8.76 15.05
N PRO A 29 9.61 -8.49 15.82
CA PRO A 29 10.94 -8.26 15.24
C PRO A 29 11.46 -9.50 14.52
N TYR A 30 12.35 -9.31 13.54
CA TYR A 30 13.03 -10.40 12.85
C TYR A 30 14.52 -10.07 12.65
N PRO A 31 15.46 -10.86 13.15
CA PRO A 31 16.89 -10.49 13.17
C PRO A 31 17.55 -10.22 11.82
N TYR A 32 16.99 -10.74 10.72
CA TYR A 32 17.59 -10.64 9.39
C TYR A 32 16.96 -9.59 8.48
N LEU A 33 15.94 -8.87 8.96
CA LEU A 33 15.27 -7.78 8.22
C LEU A 33 15.06 -6.59 9.16
N PRO A 34 15.16 -5.34 8.67
CA PRO A 34 14.83 -4.15 9.45
C PRO A 34 13.30 -4.01 9.55
N VAL A 35 12.68 -4.83 10.40
CA VAL A 35 11.23 -4.81 10.61
C VAL A 35 10.85 -3.64 11.53
N THR A 36 9.96 -2.78 11.03
CA THR A 36 9.23 -1.82 11.85
C THR A 36 8.10 -2.56 12.56
N VAL A 37 8.24 -2.70 13.87
CA VAL A 37 7.29 -3.43 14.70
C VAL A 37 6.10 -2.54 15.03
N ILE A 38 4.91 -2.97 14.61
CA ILE A 38 3.64 -2.32 14.86
C ILE A 38 3.01 -2.95 16.10
N GLU A 39 2.92 -2.17 17.17
CA GLU A 39 2.38 -2.65 18.44
C GLU A 39 0.91 -3.13 18.28
N GLY A 40 0.58 -4.26 18.90
CA GLY A 40 -0.76 -4.84 18.84
C GLY A 40 -1.17 -5.39 17.46
N ALA A 41 -0.26 -5.42 16.49
CA ALA A 41 -0.40 -6.18 15.25
C ALA A 41 0.16 -7.60 15.41
N GLY A 42 -0.52 -8.58 14.84
CA GLY A 42 -0.03 -9.96 14.75
C GLY A 42 0.56 -10.28 13.38
N GLU A 43 1.16 -11.46 13.28
CA GLU A 43 1.67 -12.01 12.02
C GLU A 43 0.58 -12.77 11.25
N ASN A 44 -0.54 -12.08 11.01
CA ASN A 44 -1.73 -12.63 10.36
C ASN A 44 -2.47 -11.56 9.55
N ARG A 45 -3.43 -12.03 8.74
CA ARG A 45 -4.22 -11.24 7.79
C ARG A 45 -5.08 -10.15 8.46
N LEU A 46 -5.65 -10.48 9.62
CA LEU A 46 -6.48 -9.55 10.39
C LEU A 46 -5.69 -8.34 10.89
N SER A 47 -4.36 -8.42 10.87
CA SER A 47 -3.48 -7.35 11.31
C SER A 47 -2.99 -6.46 10.17
N ASN A 48 -3.28 -6.77 8.91
CA ASN A 48 -2.80 -5.99 7.75
C ASN A 48 -3.31 -4.54 7.79
N VAL A 49 -4.58 -4.33 8.16
CA VAL A 49 -5.12 -2.97 8.33
C VAL A 49 -4.34 -2.20 9.39
N LYS A 50 -4.09 -2.79 10.56
CA LYS A 50 -3.29 -2.14 11.62
C LYS A 50 -1.87 -1.84 11.15
N LYS A 51 -1.22 -2.81 10.50
CA LYS A 51 0.15 -2.67 9.99
C LYS A 51 0.27 -1.49 9.05
N ILE A 52 -0.60 -1.42 8.04
CA ILE A 52 -0.59 -0.32 7.07
C ILE A 52 -0.87 1.01 7.76
N PHE A 53 -1.96 1.14 8.53
CA PHE A 53 -2.37 2.44 9.03
C PHE A 53 -1.42 3.00 10.09
N TYR A 54 -1.02 2.20 11.08
CA TYR A 54 -0.03 2.65 12.07
C TYR A 54 1.37 2.75 11.46
N GLY A 55 1.72 1.86 10.53
CA GLY A 55 2.98 1.96 9.79
C GLY A 55 3.09 3.25 8.99
N LEU A 56 2.01 3.70 8.34
CA LEU A 56 1.97 4.97 7.62
C LEU A 56 2.11 6.19 8.54
N GLN A 57 1.69 6.10 9.81
CA GLN A 57 1.96 7.16 10.79
C GLN A 57 3.45 7.24 11.12
N ILE A 58 4.06 6.10 11.49
CA ILE A 58 5.49 6.01 11.79
C ILE A 58 6.33 6.49 10.59
N ILE A 59 5.99 6.02 9.39
CA ILE A 59 6.68 6.41 8.16
C ILE A 59 6.59 7.92 7.95
N TYR A 60 5.42 8.53 8.16
CA TYR A 60 5.25 9.97 8.01
C TYR A 60 6.04 10.78 9.05
N GLU A 61 6.07 10.34 10.31
CA GLU A 61 6.91 10.94 11.35
C GLU A 61 8.39 10.90 10.95
N HIS A 62 8.88 9.77 10.42
CA HIS A 62 10.22 9.67 9.88
C HIS A 62 10.45 10.62 8.70
N GLN A 63 9.45 10.84 7.82
CA GLN A 63 9.57 11.86 6.77
C GLN A 63 9.71 13.26 7.36
N LEU A 64 8.95 13.60 8.39
CA LEU A 64 9.03 14.92 9.02
C LEU A 64 10.38 15.17 9.69
N ALA A 65 11.01 14.13 10.24
CA ALA A 65 12.33 14.20 10.83
C ALA A 65 13.47 14.38 9.81
N MET A 66 13.24 14.04 8.53
CA MET A 66 14.23 14.22 7.46
C MET A 66 14.25 15.66 6.90
N PRO A 67 15.42 16.13 6.41
CA PRO A 67 15.51 17.35 5.61
C PRO A 67 14.53 17.31 4.43
N ILE A 68 13.92 18.44 4.08
CA ILE A 68 12.88 18.48 3.04
C ILE A 68 13.35 17.95 1.69
N GLN A 69 14.64 18.08 1.41
CA GLN A 69 15.33 17.56 0.23
C GLN A 69 15.34 16.01 0.18
N GLU A 70 15.42 15.36 1.34
CA GLU A 70 15.50 13.91 1.48
C GLU A 70 14.12 13.28 1.66
N ARG A 71 13.08 14.09 1.87
CA ARG A 71 11.71 13.62 1.96
C ARG A 71 11.26 13.00 0.67
N GLN A 72 10.44 11.98 0.84
CA GLN A 72 10.02 11.13 -0.23
C GLN A 72 8.66 11.57 -0.76
N LYS A 73 8.47 11.42 -2.07
CA LYS A 73 7.28 11.94 -2.76
C LYS A 73 6.21 10.88 -2.97
N TRP A 74 6.63 9.61 -3.02
CA TRP A 74 5.79 8.48 -3.37
C TRP A 74 6.01 7.33 -2.39
N PHE A 75 4.91 6.69 -2.01
CA PHE A 75 4.86 5.54 -1.10
C PHE A 75 4.13 4.40 -1.81
N TYR A 76 4.87 3.39 -2.26
CA TYR A 76 4.33 2.18 -2.87
C TYR A 76 4.11 1.11 -1.81
N ILE A 77 2.86 0.71 -1.63
CA ILE A 77 2.45 -0.32 -0.68
C ILE A 77 2.26 -1.62 -1.44
N ALA A 78 2.87 -2.70 -0.96
CA ALA A 78 2.72 -4.03 -1.55
C ALA A 78 2.91 -5.15 -0.52
N GLY A 79 2.42 -6.33 -0.87
CA GLY A 79 2.68 -7.56 -0.11
C GLY A 79 4.08 -8.12 -0.36
N CYS A 80 4.54 -9.00 0.52
CA CYS A 80 5.81 -9.71 0.37
C CYS A 80 5.86 -10.72 -0.81
N ASP A 81 4.73 -10.96 -1.49
CA ASP A 81 4.61 -11.80 -2.68
C ASP A 81 4.54 -11.00 -3.99
N THR A 82 4.64 -9.67 -3.94
CA THR A 82 4.65 -8.82 -5.12
C THR A 82 6.07 -8.65 -5.67
N PHE A 83 6.25 -8.82 -6.97
CA PHE A 83 7.46 -8.43 -7.69
C PHE A 83 7.28 -7.05 -8.32
N VAL A 84 8.29 -6.18 -8.16
CA VAL A 84 8.24 -4.81 -8.69
C VAL A 84 9.37 -4.57 -9.67
N ASN A 85 9.01 -4.14 -10.88
CA ASN A 85 9.96 -3.49 -11.77
C ASN A 85 10.03 -2.01 -11.42
N VAL A 86 11.00 -1.66 -10.56
CA VAL A 86 11.16 -0.32 -9.96
C VAL A 86 11.20 0.77 -11.05
N GLU A 87 12.10 0.66 -12.04
CA GLU A 87 12.23 1.63 -13.13
C GLU A 87 10.92 1.85 -13.90
N HIS A 88 10.14 0.79 -14.07
CA HIS A 88 8.88 0.83 -14.80
C HIS A 88 7.73 1.47 -13.99
N VAL A 89 7.74 1.34 -12.66
CA VAL A 89 6.84 2.07 -11.77
C VAL A 89 7.22 3.55 -11.75
N LEU A 90 8.51 3.84 -11.63
CA LEU A 90 9.06 5.19 -11.66
C LEU A 90 8.68 5.96 -12.92
N LYS A 91 8.88 5.37 -14.11
CA LYS A 91 8.46 5.96 -15.39
C LYS A 91 6.94 6.19 -15.50
N ARG A 92 6.12 5.37 -14.82
CA ARG A 92 4.66 5.58 -14.77
C ARG A 92 4.26 6.76 -13.90
N LEU A 93 5.12 7.18 -12.99
CA LEU A 93 4.88 8.30 -12.11
C LEU A 93 5.21 9.65 -12.77
N ASP A 94 6.00 9.66 -13.85
CA ASP A 94 6.41 10.88 -14.57
C ASP A 94 5.26 11.85 -14.89
N PRO A 95 4.04 11.41 -15.26
CA PRO A 95 2.94 12.33 -15.57
C PRO A 95 2.25 12.92 -14.34
N PHE A 96 2.56 12.45 -13.13
CA PHE A 96 1.82 12.77 -11.92
C PHE A 96 2.57 13.74 -11.01
N ASP A 97 1.83 14.69 -10.45
CA ASP A 97 2.35 15.65 -9.49
C ASP A 97 2.12 15.16 -8.05
N ALA A 98 3.19 14.78 -7.35
CA ALA A 98 3.14 14.31 -5.97
C ALA A 98 2.67 15.36 -4.94
N THR A 99 2.61 16.64 -5.32
CA THR A 99 2.03 17.70 -4.47
C THR A 99 0.50 17.65 -4.46
N GLN A 100 -0.12 16.91 -5.38
CA GLN A 100 -1.55 16.61 -5.37
C GLN A 100 -1.83 15.34 -4.58
N PRO A 101 -2.99 15.24 -3.90
CA PRO A 101 -3.37 14.02 -3.19
C PRO A 101 -3.78 12.94 -4.20
N LEU A 102 -2.94 11.91 -4.35
CA LEU A 102 -3.10 10.87 -5.37
C LEU A 102 -3.01 9.48 -4.75
N LEU A 103 -3.98 8.64 -5.11
CA LEU A 103 -3.99 7.19 -4.90
C LEU A 103 -3.93 6.54 -6.28
N ILE A 104 -2.81 5.90 -6.62
CA ILE A 104 -2.56 5.34 -7.95
C ILE A 104 -2.40 3.83 -7.86
N GLY A 105 -3.05 3.08 -8.73
CA GLY A 105 -2.86 1.63 -8.79
C GLY A 105 -3.62 1.03 -9.95
N GLY A 106 -3.83 -0.27 -9.92
CA GLY A 106 -4.61 -0.95 -10.95
C GLY A 106 -5.12 -2.29 -10.47
N HIS A 107 -5.66 -3.06 -11.42
CA HIS A 107 -6.38 -4.30 -11.13
C HIS A 107 -7.51 -4.07 -10.12
N SER A 108 -8.31 -3.03 -10.39
CA SER A 108 -9.20 -2.46 -9.40
C SER A 108 -10.46 -3.29 -9.19
N GLY A 109 -10.85 -3.46 -7.93
CA GLY A 109 -12.15 -3.99 -7.54
C GLY A 109 -13.15 -2.88 -7.25
N ARG A 110 -14.40 -3.25 -6.96
CA ARG A 110 -15.41 -2.31 -6.43
C ARG A 110 -15.90 -2.83 -5.08
N GLU A 111 -15.84 -1.98 -4.06
CA GLU A 111 -16.28 -2.36 -2.72
C GLU A 111 -17.07 -1.22 -2.06
N LYS A 112 -17.90 -1.59 -1.10
CA LYS A 112 -18.79 -0.69 -0.39
C LYS A 112 -18.06 -0.05 0.79
N CYS A 113 -17.85 1.27 0.75
CA CYS A 113 -17.27 1.99 1.88
C CYS A 113 -18.30 2.33 2.94
N LEU A 114 -17.85 2.24 4.19
CA LEU A 114 -18.57 2.80 5.33
C LEU A 114 -18.16 4.26 5.50
N ASN A 115 -19.13 5.16 5.58
CA ASN A 115 -18.93 6.53 6.04
C ASN A 115 -19.17 6.62 7.56
N THR A 116 -18.59 7.64 8.19
CA THR A 116 -18.64 7.91 9.65
C THR A 116 -20.05 8.07 10.23
N ILE A 117 -21.04 8.25 9.37
CA ILE A 117 -22.47 8.24 9.67
C ILE A 117 -23.01 7.12 8.80
N ALA A 118 -23.31 5.94 9.37
CA ALA A 118 -23.61 4.65 8.71
C ALA A 118 -24.79 4.62 7.69
N GLU A 119 -24.96 5.67 6.90
CA GLU A 119 -26.14 5.99 6.09
C GLU A 119 -25.83 6.07 4.59
N LYS A 120 -24.57 6.13 4.15
CA LYS A 120 -24.26 6.14 2.71
C LYS A 120 -23.14 5.18 2.34
N ILE A 121 -23.58 4.00 1.93
CA ILE A 121 -22.74 3.00 1.30
C ILE A 121 -22.49 3.43 -0.16
N HIS A 122 -21.29 3.92 -0.44
CA HIS A 122 -20.87 4.21 -1.81
C HIS A 122 -19.92 3.14 -2.33
N PRO A 123 -20.19 2.55 -3.51
CA PRO A 123 -19.22 1.68 -4.15
C PRO A 123 -18.02 2.51 -4.61
N VAL A 124 -16.86 2.25 -4.05
CA VAL A 124 -15.60 2.84 -4.48
C VAL A 124 -14.82 1.83 -5.30
N THR A 125 -14.12 2.34 -6.31
CA THR A 125 -13.08 1.58 -6.97
C THR A 125 -11.85 1.60 -6.08
N PHE A 126 -11.24 0.45 -5.80
CA PHE A 126 -10.02 0.30 -4.99
C PHE A 126 -8.94 -0.45 -5.79
N PRO A 127 -7.65 -0.07 -5.70
CA PRO A 127 -6.59 -0.82 -6.35
C PRO A 127 -6.33 -2.13 -5.59
N SER A 128 -5.91 -3.17 -6.29
CA SER A 128 -5.62 -4.45 -5.61
C SER A 128 -4.35 -4.36 -4.76
N GLY A 129 -4.44 -4.74 -3.48
CA GLY A 129 -3.27 -4.84 -2.60
C GLY A 129 -2.20 -5.81 -3.10
N GLY A 130 -2.58 -6.89 -3.80
CA GLY A 130 -1.63 -7.85 -4.36
C GLY A 130 -0.82 -7.31 -5.55
N ALA A 131 -1.42 -6.40 -6.32
CA ALA A 131 -0.73 -5.65 -7.38
C ALA A 131 0.17 -4.53 -6.83
N GLY A 132 -0.05 -4.16 -5.56
CA GLY A 132 0.44 -2.96 -4.93
C GLY A 132 -0.16 -1.68 -5.49
N PHE A 133 0.01 -0.58 -4.76
CA PHE A 133 -0.52 0.74 -5.11
C PHE A 133 0.31 1.85 -4.48
N LEU A 134 0.14 3.08 -4.97
CA LEU A 134 0.92 4.26 -4.60
C LEU A 134 0.06 5.30 -3.92
N LEU A 135 0.67 5.95 -2.92
CA LEU A 135 0.20 7.19 -2.32
C LEU A 135 1.20 8.30 -2.66
N SER A 136 0.71 9.48 -2.99
CA SER A 136 1.54 10.68 -2.97
C SER A 136 1.79 11.13 -1.53
N ALA A 137 2.89 11.87 -1.30
CA ALA A 137 3.18 12.49 -0.02
C ALA A 137 2.03 13.38 0.47
N LYS A 138 1.38 14.11 -0.44
CA LYS A 138 0.22 14.95 -0.10
C LYS A 138 -0.97 14.13 0.40
N LEU A 139 -1.25 12.97 -0.21
CA LEU A 139 -2.31 12.10 0.28
C LEU A 139 -1.98 11.53 1.66
N LEU A 140 -0.73 11.11 1.86
CA LEU A 140 -0.28 10.59 3.14
C LEU A 140 -0.43 11.65 4.25
N GLU A 141 0.01 12.89 4.00
CA GLU A 141 -0.19 14.04 4.90
C GLU A 141 -1.67 14.25 5.23
N LEU A 142 -2.54 14.26 4.22
CA LEU A 142 -3.98 14.47 4.40
C LEU A 142 -4.64 13.36 5.23
N MET A 143 -4.13 12.13 5.14
CA MET A 143 -4.64 10.99 5.89
C MET A 143 -4.25 11.00 7.37
N GLN A 144 -3.11 11.60 7.74
CA GLN A 144 -2.52 11.48 9.09
C GLN A 144 -3.49 11.73 10.24
N PRO A 145 -4.32 12.80 10.23
CA PRO A 145 -5.23 13.08 11.35
C PRO A 145 -6.33 12.01 11.53
N HIS A 146 -6.50 11.13 10.55
CA HIS A 146 -7.59 10.18 10.48
C HIS A 146 -7.15 8.72 10.69
N LEU A 147 -5.87 8.38 10.52
CA LEU A 147 -5.40 6.99 10.45
C LEU A 147 -5.78 6.15 11.68
N SER A 148 -5.46 6.59 12.91
CA SER A 148 -5.79 5.84 14.13
C SER A 148 -7.29 5.70 14.33
N ASN A 149 -8.02 6.82 14.29
CA ASN A 149 -9.46 6.82 14.51
C ASN A 149 -10.20 5.96 13.47
N TYR A 150 -9.73 5.97 12.22
CA TYR A 150 -10.35 5.18 11.16
C TYR A 150 -10.26 3.69 11.46
N VAL A 151 -9.08 3.17 11.86
CA VAL A 151 -8.91 1.74 12.16
C VAL A 151 -9.57 1.32 13.46
N GLU A 152 -9.60 2.21 14.46
CA GLU A 152 -10.12 1.87 15.78
C GLU A 152 -11.64 1.96 15.86
N ASN A 153 -12.24 2.93 15.17
CA ASN A 153 -13.63 3.33 15.39
C ASN A 153 -14.51 3.31 14.13
N VAL A 154 -13.95 3.35 12.92
CA VAL A 154 -14.74 3.44 11.67
C VAL A 154 -14.72 2.13 10.89
N TRP A 155 -13.54 1.54 10.69
CA TRP A 155 -13.37 0.34 9.88
C TRP A 155 -13.85 -0.91 10.65
N PRO A 156 -14.53 -1.88 10.00
CA PRO A 156 -15.04 -3.05 10.69
C PRO A 156 -13.93 -3.87 11.34
N LYS A 157 -14.10 -4.14 12.65
CA LYS A 157 -13.22 -5.04 13.39
C LYS A 157 -13.22 -6.42 12.73
N GLY A 158 -12.04 -6.95 12.43
CA GLY A 158 -11.86 -8.25 11.79
C GLY A 158 -11.87 -8.24 10.26
N SER A 159 -11.97 -7.08 9.61
CA SER A 159 -11.72 -6.96 8.16
C SER A 159 -10.23 -7.10 7.85
N GLU A 160 -9.89 -7.88 6.82
CA GLU A 160 -8.50 -8.12 6.37
C GLU A 160 -8.05 -7.18 5.23
N SER A 161 -8.97 -6.41 4.64
CA SER A 161 -8.75 -5.65 3.40
C SER A 161 -8.21 -4.24 3.64
N SER A 162 -6.89 -4.12 3.83
CA SER A 162 -6.21 -2.83 4.04
C SER A 162 -6.26 -1.90 2.83
N ASP A 163 -6.22 -2.45 1.61
CA ASP A 163 -6.37 -1.73 0.33
C ASP A 163 -7.74 -1.06 0.20
N VAL A 164 -8.81 -1.78 0.53
CA VAL A 164 -10.18 -1.24 0.58
C VAL A 164 -10.29 -0.19 1.66
N ALA A 165 -9.82 -0.48 2.88
CA ALA A 165 -9.90 0.44 4.02
C ALA A 165 -9.24 1.80 3.69
N LEU A 166 -8.03 1.76 3.13
CA LEU A 166 -7.27 2.94 2.79
C LEU A 166 -7.91 3.71 1.63
N THR A 167 -8.46 3.00 0.64
CA THR A 167 -9.23 3.63 -0.44
C THR A 167 -10.49 4.31 0.09
N CYS A 168 -11.21 3.69 1.01
CA CYS A 168 -12.39 4.27 1.62
C CYS A 168 -12.04 5.54 2.39
N LEU A 169 -10.94 5.53 3.16
CA LEU A 169 -10.44 6.75 3.80
C LEU A 169 -10.10 7.83 2.76
N ALA A 170 -9.33 7.50 1.71
CA ALA A 170 -9.01 8.43 0.63
C ALA A 170 -10.28 9.05 0.02
N TRP A 171 -11.29 8.22 -0.24
CA TRP A 171 -12.56 8.65 -0.81
C TRP A 171 -13.31 9.62 0.12
N THR A 172 -13.34 9.37 1.43
CA THR A 172 -13.94 10.31 2.40
C THR A 172 -13.23 11.66 2.44
N LEU A 173 -11.96 11.70 2.01
CA LEU A 173 -11.14 12.90 1.88
C LEU A 173 -11.23 13.53 0.48
N GLY A 174 -12.16 13.05 -0.36
CA GLY A 174 -12.39 13.57 -1.71
C GLY A 174 -11.43 13.02 -2.78
N VAL A 175 -10.62 12.01 -2.45
CA VAL A 175 -9.58 11.47 -3.34
C VAL A 175 -10.04 10.15 -3.93
N LYS A 176 -10.02 10.05 -5.26
CA LYS A 176 -10.38 8.82 -5.99
C LYS A 176 -9.13 8.11 -6.48
N VAL A 177 -9.25 6.80 -6.68
CA VAL A 177 -8.21 6.01 -7.35
C VAL A 177 -8.03 6.51 -8.77
N THR A 178 -6.77 6.70 -9.14
CA THR A 178 -6.33 6.87 -10.52
C THR A 178 -5.81 5.53 -11.03
N GLU A 179 -6.56 4.93 -11.95
CA GLU A 179 -6.21 3.63 -12.52
C GLU A 179 -5.12 3.76 -13.57
N VAL A 180 -4.06 2.96 -13.42
CA VAL A 180 -2.91 2.91 -14.33
C VAL A 180 -2.64 1.45 -14.69
N THR A 181 -2.37 1.18 -15.96
CA THR A 181 -2.01 -0.17 -16.41
C THR A 181 -0.62 -0.56 -15.91
N GLY A 182 -0.34 -1.86 -15.76
CA GLY A 182 0.97 -2.33 -15.29
C GLY A 182 1.02 -2.76 -13.82
N PHE A 183 -0.10 -2.65 -13.11
CA PHE A 183 -0.31 -3.21 -11.78
C PHE A 183 -1.15 -4.48 -11.92
N TRP A 184 -0.59 -5.63 -11.54
CA TRP A 184 -1.19 -6.94 -11.79
C TRP A 184 -1.23 -7.76 -10.52
N ALA A 185 -2.43 -8.14 -10.06
CA ALA A 185 -2.59 -9.05 -8.91
C ALA A 185 -2.49 -10.53 -9.32
N PHE A 186 -2.64 -10.80 -10.62
CA PHE A 186 -2.51 -12.13 -11.22
C PHE A 186 -1.51 -12.07 -12.38
N SER A 187 -1.07 -13.23 -12.86
CA SER A 187 -0.19 -13.29 -14.03
C SER A 187 -0.76 -12.46 -15.19
N PRO A 188 0.07 -11.70 -15.92
CA PRO A 188 -0.36 -10.97 -17.10
C PRO A 188 -1.06 -11.87 -18.11
N ILE A 189 -0.69 -13.15 -18.25
CA ILE A 189 -1.42 -14.10 -19.10
C ILE A 189 -2.88 -14.22 -18.63
N THR A 190 -3.09 -14.42 -17.33
CA THR A 190 -4.41 -14.50 -16.70
C THR A 190 -5.17 -13.18 -16.83
N THR A 191 -4.51 -12.02 -16.72
CA THR A 191 -5.17 -10.71 -16.81
C THR A 191 -5.40 -10.22 -18.24
N LEU A 192 -4.52 -10.55 -19.20
CA LEU A 192 -4.65 -10.18 -20.61
C LEU A 192 -5.67 -11.08 -21.35
N HIS A 193 -5.95 -12.29 -20.84
CA HIS A 193 -7.06 -13.12 -21.31
C HIS A 193 -8.43 -12.72 -20.72
N GLN A 194 -8.55 -11.62 -19.96
CA GLN A 194 -9.80 -11.16 -19.33
C GLN A 194 -10.84 -10.53 -20.28
N ASP A 195 -10.76 -10.76 -21.59
CA ASP A 195 -11.89 -10.54 -22.51
C ASP A 195 -12.85 -11.75 -22.48
N GLY A 196 -13.54 -11.96 -21.35
CA GLY A 196 -14.80 -12.70 -21.34
C GLY A 196 -14.88 -14.02 -20.53
N ARG A 197 -13.92 -14.37 -19.66
CA ARG A 197 -14.07 -15.50 -18.73
C ARG A 197 -13.91 -15.09 -17.27
N LYS A 198 -14.90 -15.43 -16.43
CA LYS A 198 -14.82 -15.33 -14.96
C LYS A 198 -13.89 -16.42 -14.45
N ILE A 199 -12.81 -16.04 -13.79
CA ILE A 199 -11.92 -16.95 -13.08
C ILE A 199 -12.36 -16.98 -11.61
N PRO A 200 -12.50 -18.16 -10.97
CA PRO A 200 -12.75 -18.22 -9.55
C PRO A 200 -11.60 -17.55 -8.79
N TYR A 201 -11.94 -16.74 -7.79
CA TYR A 201 -10.99 -16.16 -6.86
C TYR A 201 -10.31 -17.29 -6.08
N GLU A 202 -9.20 -17.84 -6.59
CA GLU A 202 -8.36 -18.73 -5.80
C GLU A 202 -7.63 -17.88 -4.77
N ARG A 203 -7.93 -18.19 -3.50
CA ARG A 203 -7.45 -17.48 -2.33
C ARG A 203 -5.96 -17.82 -2.12
N TRP A 204 -5.08 -17.11 -2.83
CA TRP A 204 -3.63 -17.22 -2.61
C TRP A 204 -3.30 -16.85 -1.18
N ASP A 205 -2.47 -17.66 -0.51
CA ASP A 205 -2.15 -17.45 0.89
C ASP A 205 -1.46 -16.10 1.12
N ASN A 206 -2.23 -15.19 1.73
CA ASN A 206 -2.01 -13.76 1.88
C ASN A 206 -0.62 -13.34 2.40
N ALA A 207 -0.18 -12.15 1.98
CA ALA A 207 0.92 -11.42 2.58
C ALA A 207 0.73 -11.25 4.11
N VAL A 208 1.77 -11.59 4.86
CA VAL A 208 1.86 -11.45 6.34
C VAL A 208 2.78 -10.29 6.72
N VAL A 209 3.49 -9.73 5.76
CA VAL A 209 4.37 -8.58 5.89
C VAL A 209 3.97 -7.63 4.79
N ASP A 210 3.59 -6.43 5.20
CA ASP A 210 3.35 -5.34 4.27
C ASP A 210 4.65 -4.58 4.09
N LEU A 211 4.93 -4.22 2.84
CA LEU A 211 6.11 -3.47 2.46
C LEU A 211 5.65 -2.10 1.98
N VAL A 212 6.24 -1.05 2.55
CA VAL A 212 6.13 0.28 2.00
C VAL A 212 7.47 0.65 1.40
N TRP A 213 7.55 0.64 0.08
CA TRP A 213 8.65 1.25 -0.66
C TRP A 213 8.42 2.75 -0.71
N VAL A 214 9.47 3.51 -0.41
CA VAL A 214 9.44 4.96 -0.44
C VAL A 214 10.47 5.49 -1.43
N HIS A 215 10.10 6.44 -2.29
CA HIS A 215 10.99 6.97 -3.33
C HIS A 215 10.99 8.51 -3.39
N PRO A 216 12.16 9.17 -3.59
CA PRO A 216 12.26 10.64 -3.60
C PRO A 216 11.88 11.30 -4.94
N HIS A 217 11.60 10.51 -5.97
CA HIS A 217 11.71 10.84 -7.41
C HIS A 217 11.99 12.30 -7.82
N PHE A 218 13.21 12.51 -8.34
CA PHE A 218 13.77 13.72 -8.96
C PHE A 218 13.68 15.00 -8.12
N GLN A 219 14.78 15.35 -7.45
CA GLN A 219 15.15 16.76 -7.37
C GLN A 219 15.63 17.16 -8.77
N SER A 220 14.92 18.09 -9.42
CA SER A 220 15.51 18.81 -10.54
C SER A 220 16.71 19.59 -10.00
N GLY A 221 17.93 19.14 -10.35
CA GLY A 221 19.13 19.76 -9.79
C GLY A 221 20.47 19.16 -10.19
N LYS A 222 20.67 18.87 -11.49
CA LYS A 222 21.85 19.18 -12.33
C LYS A 222 21.87 18.33 -13.58
#